data_AF-A0A2P9API8-F1
#
_entry.id   AF-A0A2P9API8-F1
#
_cell.length_a   1.000
_cell.length_b   1.000
_cell.length_c   1.000
_cell.angle_alpha   90.00
_cell.angle_beta   90.00
_cell.angle_gamma   90.00
#
_symmetry.space_group_name_H-M   'P 1'
#
loop_
_entity.id
_entity.type
_entity.pdbx_description
1 polymer ?
#
loop_
_entity_poly.entity_id
_entity_poly.type
_entity_poly.pdbx_seq_one_letter_code
_entity_poly.pdbx_strand_id
1 'polypeptide(L)'
;MNRILITLGAAVCVISSAASAGQGLQQNINFMARMPDAKLNLAATMAGNVIGAMQRCRALRPTEDGKAIIAVPSLLWDGVDKHLTPNPPKFKRAIRAYEAAYYKAVRRRDDCQTEKAKYPWLYR
;
A
#
# COMPACT_ATOMS: atom_id res chain seq x y z
N MET A 1 -18.19 -7.17 5.18
CA MET A 1 -17.05 -6.26 5.44
C MET A 1 -15.92 -6.89 6.25
N ASN A 2 -16.20 -7.66 7.32
CA ASN A 2 -15.15 -8.28 8.16
C ASN A 2 -14.18 -9.24 7.45
N ARG A 3 -14.66 -10.06 6.50
CA ARG A 3 -13.79 -11.07 5.83
C ARG A 3 -12.72 -10.47 4.91
N ILE A 4 -12.98 -9.30 4.30
CA ILE A 4 -12.02 -8.59 3.45
C ILE A 4 -10.95 -7.92 4.32
N LEU A 5 -11.36 -7.37 5.47
CA LEU A 5 -10.47 -6.78 6.47
C LEU A 5 -9.46 -7.80 7.02
N ILE A 6 -9.92 -9.01 7.35
CA ILE A 6 -9.09 -10.09 7.90
C ILE A 6 -8.12 -10.64 6.84
N THR A 7 -8.55 -10.74 5.57
CA THR A 7 -7.64 -11.20 4.50
C THR A 7 -6.60 -10.16 4.11
N LEU A 8 -6.90 -8.87 4.18
CA LEU A 8 -5.91 -7.80 3.98
C LEU A 8 -4.93 -7.73 5.16
N GLY A 9 -5.39 -7.84 6.40
CA GLY A 9 -4.51 -7.89 7.58
C GLY A 9 -3.53 -9.06 7.51
N ALA A 10 -3.99 -10.28 7.21
CA ALA A 10 -3.11 -11.45 7.07
C ALA A 10 -2.13 -11.31 5.87
N ALA A 11 -2.60 -10.77 4.75
CA ALA A 11 -1.78 -10.47 3.56
C ALA A 11 -0.66 -9.46 3.84
N VAL A 12 -0.98 -8.44 4.64
CA VAL A 12 -0.10 -7.35 5.03
C VAL A 12 0.90 -7.80 6.10
N CYS A 13 0.48 -8.66 7.05
CA CYS A 13 1.38 -9.28 8.03
C CYS A 13 2.47 -10.15 7.39
N VAL A 14 2.20 -10.84 6.27
CA VAL A 14 3.21 -11.65 5.57
C VAL A 14 4.35 -10.78 5.00
N ILE A 15 4.07 -9.52 4.65
CA ILE A 15 5.08 -8.59 4.11
C ILE A 15 6.14 -8.25 5.16
N SER A 16 5.76 -8.23 6.44
CA SER A 16 6.60 -7.82 7.57
C SER A 16 7.57 -8.91 8.05
N SER A 17 7.30 -10.20 7.79
CA SER A 17 8.08 -11.32 8.35
C SER A 17 9.28 -11.76 7.49
N ALA A 18 9.45 -11.22 6.28
CA ALA A 18 10.47 -11.65 5.33
C ALA A 18 11.61 -10.62 5.16
N ALA A 19 12.05 -9.96 6.24
CA ALA A 19 13.24 -9.12 6.22
C ALA A 19 14.54 -9.97 6.20
N SER A 20 14.73 -10.76 5.13
CA SER A 20 16.00 -11.35 4.74
C SER A 20 16.28 -10.96 3.29
N ALA A 21 17.44 -10.32 3.10
CA ALA A 21 17.87 -9.67 1.87
C ALA A 21 17.64 -10.55 0.62
N GLY A 22 16.92 -10.00 -0.37
CA GLY A 22 16.65 -10.63 -1.67
C GLY A 22 15.45 -11.59 -1.69
N GLN A 23 15.44 -12.62 -0.83
CA GLN A 23 14.39 -13.65 -0.84
C GLN A 23 13.03 -13.12 -0.41
N GLY A 24 12.98 -12.28 0.63
CA GLY A 24 11.72 -11.73 1.11
C GLY A 24 11.10 -10.69 0.19
N LEU A 25 11.93 -9.90 -0.51
CA LEU A 25 11.45 -8.98 -1.54
C LEU A 25 10.74 -9.74 -2.67
N GLN A 26 11.37 -10.80 -3.20
CA GLN A 26 10.77 -11.63 -4.23
C GLN A 26 9.48 -12.31 -3.74
N GLN A 27 9.45 -12.80 -2.49
CA GLN A 27 8.24 -13.40 -1.91
C GLN A 27 7.08 -12.39 -1.83
N ASN A 28 7.36 -11.17 -1.40
CA ASN A 28 6.37 -10.09 -1.31
C ASN A 28 5.84 -9.68 -2.70
N ILE A 29 6.73 -9.57 -3.68
CA ILE A 29 6.36 -9.29 -5.08
C ILE A 29 5.52 -10.44 -5.65
N ASN A 30 5.91 -11.69 -5.43
CA ASN A 30 5.15 -12.88 -5.85
C ASN A 30 3.78 -12.96 -5.17
N PHE A 31 3.70 -12.54 -3.91
CA PHE A 31 2.43 -12.44 -3.20
C PHE A 31 1.50 -11.41 -3.85
N MET A 32 1.99 -10.19 -4.11
CA MET A 32 1.22 -9.16 -4.81
C MET A 32 0.84 -9.56 -6.24
N ALA A 33 1.72 -10.27 -6.95
CA ALA A 33 1.44 -10.79 -8.29
C ALA A 33 0.28 -11.79 -8.30
N ARG A 34 0.11 -12.57 -7.23
CA ARG A 34 -1.01 -13.52 -7.04
C ARG A 34 -2.29 -12.86 -6.52
N MET A 35 -2.21 -11.66 -5.95
CA MET A 35 -3.37 -10.94 -5.42
C MET A 35 -4.35 -10.53 -6.54
N PRO A 36 -5.68 -10.65 -6.41
CA PRO A 36 -6.61 -10.13 -7.42
C PRO A 36 -6.37 -8.64 -7.76
N ASP A 37 -6.49 -8.25 -9.02
CA ASP A 37 -6.22 -6.89 -9.50
C ASP A 37 -6.97 -5.82 -8.70
N ALA A 38 -8.25 -6.06 -8.39
CA ALA A 38 -9.05 -5.14 -7.57
C ALA A 38 -8.48 -4.94 -6.15
N LYS A 39 -7.93 -6.01 -5.54
CA LYS A 39 -7.33 -5.93 -4.21
C LYS A 39 -5.98 -5.21 -4.25
N LEU A 40 -5.17 -5.46 -5.28
CA LEU A 40 -3.88 -4.78 -5.44
C LEU A 40 -4.07 -3.28 -5.71
N ASN A 41 -5.03 -2.92 -6.58
CA ASN A 41 -5.38 -1.53 -6.85
C ASN A 41 -5.95 -0.83 -5.60
N LEU A 42 -6.75 -1.54 -4.79
CA LEU A 42 -7.24 -1.01 -3.52
C LEU A 42 -6.08 -0.74 -2.55
N ALA A 43 -5.16 -1.69 -2.38
CA ALA A 43 -3.98 -1.50 -1.52
C ALA A 43 -3.11 -0.32 -1.99
N ALA A 44 -2.87 -0.21 -3.30
CA ALA A 44 -2.13 0.89 -3.89
C ALA A 44 -2.85 2.24 -3.69
N THR A 45 -4.17 2.28 -3.84
CA THR A 45 -5.00 3.47 -3.59
C THR A 45 -4.95 3.89 -2.11
N MET A 46 -5.04 2.92 -1.19
CA MET A 46 -4.90 3.17 0.24
C MET A 46 -3.52 3.73 0.57
N ALA A 47 -2.45 3.14 0.01
CA ALA A 47 -1.09 3.65 0.19
C ALA A 47 -0.95 5.09 -0.29
N GLY A 48 -1.48 5.42 -1.47
CA GLY A 48 -1.45 6.79 -2.00
C GLY A 48 -2.20 7.78 -1.11
N ASN A 49 -3.40 7.41 -0.65
CA ASN A 49 -4.16 8.22 0.29
C ASN A 49 -3.42 8.44 1.61
N VAL A 50 -2.81 7.38 2.17
CA VAL A 50 -2.11 7.43 3.46
C VAL A 50 -0.85 8.27 3.37
N ILE A 51 0.00 8.03 2.37
CA ILE A 51 1.23 8.79 2.17
C ILE A 51 0.89 10.26 1.90
N GLY A 52 -0.11 10.54 1.06
CA GLY A 52 -0.52 11.92 0.77
C GLY A 52 -1.11 12.64 1.98
N ALA A 53 -1.88 11.95 2.82
CA ALA A 53 -2.37 12.49 4.08
C ALA A 53 -1.21 12.76 5.07
N MET A 54 -0.27 11.83 5.24
CA MET A 54 0.90 12.00 6.10
C MET A 54 1.80 13.17 5.67
N GLN A 55 1.90 13.43 4.36
CA GLN A 55 2.67 14.57 3.85
C GLN A 55 2.08 15.92 4.31
N ARG A 56 0.76 16.05 4.34
CA ARG A 56 0.07 17.26 4.82
C ARG A 56 -0.02 17.29 6.36
N CYS A 57 -0.31 16.14 6.95
CA CYS A 57 -0.59 15.95 8.36
C CYS A 57 0.56 15.22 9.04
N ARG A 58 1.68 15.92 9.26
CA ARG A 58 2.93 15.35 9.80
C ARG A 58 2.79 14.71 11.20
N ALA A 59 1.74 15.04 11.93
CA ALA A 59 1.42 14.44 13.23
C ALA A 59 0.84 13.02 13.10
N LEU A 60 0.28 12.66 11.94
CA LEU A 60 -0.22 11.30 11.69
C LEU A 60 0.96 10.33 11.61
N ARG A 61 0.98 9.35 12.51
CA ARG A 61 1.98 8.28 12.54
C ARG A 61 1.33 6.98 12.10
N PRO A 62 1.97 6.19 11.22
CA PRO A 62 1.40 4.92 10.80
C PRO A 62 1.48 3.88 11.94
N THR A 63 0.48 3.01 12.01
CA THR A 63 0.55 1.73 12.74
C THR A 63 1.43 0.73 11.98
N GLU A 64 1.63 -0.49 12.48
CA GLU A 64 2.32 -1.54 11.72
C GLU A 64 1.57 -1.88 10.41
N ASP A 65 0.24 -1.96 10.44
CA ASP A 65 -0.58 -2.10 9.24
C ASP A 65 -0.40 -0.91 8.30
N GLY A 66 -0.33 0.31 8.86
CA GLY A 66 -0.02 1.53 8.10
C GLY A 66 1.33 1.46 7.40
N LYS A 67 2.40 1.01 8.09
CA LYS A 67 3.74 0.85 7.53
C LYS A 67 3.75 -0.14 6.37
N ALA A 68 3.06 -1.25 6.51
CA ALA A 68 3.02 -2.27 5.47
C ALA A 68 2.16 -1.82 4.27
N ILE A 69 1.10 -1.02 4.48
CA ILE A 69 0.38 -0.36 3.38
C ILE A 69 1.27 0.64 2.63
N ILE A 70 2.01 1.52 3.32
CA ILE A 70 2.87 2.51 2.64
C ILE A 70 4.11 1.89 1.97
N ALA A 71 4.44 0.62 2.26
CA ALA A 71 5.48 -0.13 1.57
C ALA A 71 5.05 -0.67 0.20
N VAL A 72 3.73 -0.81 -0.04
CA VAL A 72 3.15 -1.28 -1.31
C VAL A 72 3.73 -0.59 -2.55
N PRO A 73 3.78 0.76 -2.64
CA PRO A 73 4.38 1.43 -3.80
C PRO A 73 5.81 0.95 -4.05
N SER A 74 6.70 0.96 -3.06
CA SER A 74 8.09 0.52 -3.24
C SER A 74 8.18 -0.89 -3.82
N LEU A 75 7.35 -1.82 -3.35
CA LEU A 75 7.30 -3.19 -3.88
C LEU A 75 6.76 -3.25 -5.32
N LEU A 76 5.82 -2.37 -5.69
CA LEU A 76 5.31 -2.28 -7.05
C LEU A 76 6.38 -1.76 -8.01
N TRP A 77 7.10 -0.70 -7.64
CA TRP A 77 8.21 -0.17 -8.43
C TRP A 77 9.34 -1.18 -8.55
N ASP A 78 9.78 -1.78 -7.42
CA ASP A 78 10.78 -2.84 -7.44
C ASP A 78 10.37 -4.02 -8.34
N GLY A 79 9.09 -4.42 -8.30
CA GLY A 79 8.54 -5.46 -9.17
C GLY A 79 8.72 -5.15 -10.66
N VAL A 80 8.48 -3.90 -11.06
CA VAL A 80 8.61 -3.46 -12.46
C VAL A 80 10.06 -3.22 -12.84
N ASP A 81 10.78 -2.39 -12.09
CA ASP A 81 12.10 -1.87 -12.46
C ASP A 81 13.17 -2.95 -12.41
N LYS A 82 13.08 -3.83 -11.41
CA LYS A 82 14.02 -4.97 -11.25
C LYS A 82 13.53 -6.24 -11.96
N HIS A 83 12.45 -6.16 -12.74
CA HIS A 83 11.87 -7.29 -13.47
C HIS A 83 11.51 -8.50 -12.60
N LEU A 84 11.10 -8.25 -11.35
CA LEU A 84 10.81 -9.29 -10.36
C LEU A 84 9.36 -9.78 -10.42
N THR A 85 8.46 -9.04 -11.08
CA THR A 85 7.06 -9.44 -11.22
C THR A 85 6.82 -10.26 -12.51
N PRO A 86 6.09 -11.38 -12.44
CA PRO A 86 5.68 -12.12 -13.64
C PRO A 86 4.55 -11.42 -14.42
N ASN A 87 3.97 -10.33 -13.88
CA ASN A 87 2.89 -9.58 -14.53
C ASN A 87 3.14 -8.06 -14.45
N PRO A 88 4.06 -7.52 -15.27
CA PRO A 88 4.36 -6.09 -15.28
C PRO A 88 3.15 -5.19 -15.59
N PRO A 89 2.24 -5.52 -16.53
CA PRO A 89 1.07 -4.69 -16.81
C PRO A 89 0.17 -4.46 -15.60
N LYS A 90 -0.01 -5.49 -14.76
CA LYS A 90 -0.78 -5.40 -13.52
C LYS A 90 -0.14 -4.45 -12.52
N PHE A 91 1.17 -4.56 -12.31
CA PHE A 91 1.89 -3.67 -11.39
C PHE A 91 1.84 -2.23 -11.87
N LYS A 92 2.01 -1.98 -13.18
CA LYS A 92 1.85 -0.64 -13.78
C LYS A 92 0.46 -0.05 -13.56
N ARG A 93 -0.62 -0.85 -13.61
CA ARG A 93 -1.97 -0.37 -13.27
C ARG A 93 -2.10 0.02 -11.80
N ALA A 94 -1.56 -0.80 -10.89
CA ALA A 94 -1.57 -0.50 -9.46
C ALA A 94 -0.76 0.76 -9.13
N ILE A 95 0.39 0.96 -9.77
CA ILE A 95 1.20 2.18 -9.66
C ILE A 95 0.37 3.41 -10.05
N ARG A 96 -0.33 3.38 -11.19
CA ARG A 96 -1.22 4.48 -11.61
C ARG A 96 -2.33 4.76 -10.60
N ALA A 97 -2.90 3.72 -9.99
CA ALA A 97 -3.91 3.88 -8.93
C ALA A 97 -3.33 4.56 -7.68
N TYR A 98 -2.13 4.14 -7.27
CA TYR A 98 -1.37 4.81 -6.21
C TYR A 98 -1.11 6.29 -6.52
N GLU A 99 -0.56 6.60 -7.70
CA GLU A 99 -0.23 7.96 -8.11
C GLU A 99 -1.48 8.86 -8.11
N ALA A 100 -2.57 8.41 -8.72
CA ALA A 100 -3.83 9.15 -8.74
C ALA A 100 -4.35 9.42 -7.32
N ALA A 101 -4.30 8.43 -6.43
CA ALA A 101 -4.73 8.58 -5.05
C ALA A 101 -3.84 9.54 -4.26
N TYR A 102 -2.51 9.39 -4.38
CA TYR A 102 -1.52 10.27 -3.76
C TYR A 102 -1.72 11.72 -4.21
N TYR A 103 -1.74 11.97 -5.51
CA TYR A 103 -1.92 13.32 -6.06
C TYR A 103 -3.25 13.95 -5.62
N LYS A 104 -4.31 13.16 -5.49
CA LYS A 104 -5.57 13.65 -4.93
C LYS A 104 -5.40 13.98 -3.44
N ALA A 105 -4.82 13.09 -2.65
CA ALA A 105 -4.69 13.23 -1.20
C ALA A 105 -3.81 14.42 -0.78
N VAL A 106 -2.72 14.70 -1.50
CA VAL A 106 -1.84 15.87 -1.23
C VAL A 106 -2.51 17.21 -1.57
N ARG A 107 -3.60 17.21 -2.34
CA ARG A 107 -4.37 18.40 -2.71
C ARG A 107 -5.69 18.55 -1.94
N ARG A 108 -6.08 17.56 -1.13
CA ARG A 108 -7.30 17.64 -0.31
C ARG A 108 -7.17 18.73 0.74
N ARG A 109 -8.29 19.39 1.04
CA ARG A 109 -8.42 20.42 2.07
C ARG A 109 -9.01 19.89 3.39
N ASP A 110 -9.32 18.58 3.43
CA ASP A 110 -9.79 17.91 4.63
C ASP A 110 -8.75 18.04 5.76
N ASP A 111 -9.24 18.23 6.98
CA ASP A 111 -8.42 18.25 8.18
C ASP A 111 -7.82 16.86 8.49
N CYS A 112 -6.84 16.84 9.39
CA CYS A 112 -6.10 15.62 9.69
C CYS A 112 -6.93 14.55 10.40
N GLN A 113 -7.96 14.91 11.17
CA GLN A 113 -8.87 13.94 11.78
C GLN A 113 -9.78 13.32 10.73
N THR A 114 -10.28 14.12 9.79
CA THR A 114 -11.07 13.64 8.65
C THR A 114 -10.26 12.68 7.76
N GLU A 115 -8.97 12.95 7.52
CA GLU A 115 -8.12 11.98 6.79
C GLU A 115 -7.84 10.72 7.61
N LYS A 116 -7.58 10.84 8.92
CA LYS A 116 -7.38 9.68 9.81
C LYS A 116 -8.61 8.77 9.82
N ALA A 117 -9.81 9.36 9.87
CA ALA A 117 -11.08 8.63 9.94
C ALA A 117 -11.39 7.79 8.69
N LYS A 118 -10.75 8.05 7.54
CA LYS A 118 -10.91 7.21 6.33
C LYS A 118 -10.27 5.84 6.50
N TYR A 119 -9.17 5.76 7.25
CA TYR A 119 -8.42 4.53 7.50
C TYR A 119 -7.90 4.49 8.95
N PRO A 120 -8.78 4.46 9.96
CA PRO A 120 -8.38 4.68 11.35
C PRO A 120 -7.38 3.64 11.86
N TRP A 121 -7.43 2.41 11.35
CA TRP A 121 -6.51 1.32 11.72
C TRP A 121 -5.10 1.46 11.14
N LEU A 122 -4.88 2.38 10.19
CA LEU A 122 -3.57 2.63 9.58
C LEU A 122 -2.77 3.71 10.32
N TYR A 123 -3.38 4.41 11.29
CA TYR A 123 -2.76 5.51 12.01
C TYR A 123 -2.83 5.30 13.53
N ARG A 124 -1.82 5.77 14.24
CA ARG A 124 -1.79 5.87 15.71
C ARG A 124 -2.38 7.20 16.16
#